data_AF-A0A9J6B3T8-F1
#
_entry.id   AF-A0A9J6B3T8-F1
#
_cell.length_a   1.000
_cell.length_b   1.000
_cell.length_c   1.000
_cell.angle_alpha   90.00
_cell.angle_beta   90.00
_cell.angle_gamma   90.00
#
_symmetry.space_group_name_H-M   'P 1'
#
loop_
_entity.id
_entity.type
_entity.pdbx_description
1 polymer ?
#
loop_
_entity_poly.entity_id
_entity_poly.type
_entity_poly.pdbx_seq_one_letter_code
_entity_poly.pdbx_strand_id
1 'polypeptide(L)'
;MNFQELTLRYTYRGHDCMLKGVVNMVKMVEAKRLDKMVKGGGQLFLIRVRPVEEEVKKVSIVPEEILAITEEFPQLFVDPKGLPPSRGPFDHKIPLEVSSNAMNLRPYKNAWAI
;
A
#
# COMPACT_ATOMS: atom_id res chain seq x y z
N MET A 1 16.36 -13.83 -10.27
CA MET A 1 14.94 -14.09 -9.90
C MET A 1 14.15 -14.27 -11.17
N ASN A 2 13.34 -15.32 -11.29
CA ASN A 2 12.49 -15.60 -12.45
C ASN A 2 11.02 -15.57 -12.01
N PHE A 3 10.30 -14.54 -12.44
CA PHE A 3 8.91 -14.32 -12.05
C PHE A 3 7.92 -15.22 -12.79
N GLN A 4 8.25 -15.70 -14.00
CA GLN A 4 7.38 -16.61 -14.75
C GLN A 4 7.34 -17.99 -14.09
N GLU A 5 8.48 -18.46 -13.59
CA GLU A 5 8.58 -19.75 -12.89
C GLU A 5 8.39 -19.63 -11.36
N LEU A 6 8.22 -18.40 -10.87
CA LEU A 6 8.22 -18.06 -9.45
C LEU A 6 9.45 -18.59 -8.71
N THR A 7 10.63 -18.55 -9.33
CA THR A 7 11.88 -19.04 -8.73
C THR A 7 12.80 -17.90 -8.30
N LEU A 8 13.38 -18.05 -7.11
CA LEU A 8 14.40 -17.17 -6.56
C LEU A 8 15.59 -18.01 -6.09
N ARG A 9 16.72 -17.87 -6.79
CA ARG A 9 18.01 -18.44 -6.36
C ARG A 9 18.79 -17.43 -5.54
N TYR A 10 19.38 -17.88 -4.45
CA TYR A 10 20.19 -17.08 -3.54
C TYR A 10 21.14 -18.00 -2.76
N THR A 11 22.23 -17.46 -2.26
CA THR A 11 23.17 -18.19 -1.41
C THR A 11 22.91 -17.81 0.05
N TYR A 12 22.74 -18.81 0.92
CA TYR A 12 22.58 -18.61 2.36
C TYR A 12 23.55 -19.52 3.11
N ARG A 13 24.41 -18.92 3.95
CA ARG A 13 25.48 -19.62 4.68
C ARG A 13 26.38 -20.50 3.79
N GLY A 14 26.70 -20.02 2.58
CA GLY A 14 27.52 -20.75 1.61
C GLY A 14 26.80 -21.87 0.86
N HIS A 15 25.50 -22.07 1.09
CA HIS A 15 24.68 -23.02 0.35
C HIS A 15 23.82 -22.32 -0.70
N ASP A 16 23.87 -22.81 -1.92
CA ASP A 16 22.95 -22.38 -2.97
C ASP A 16 21.55 -22.92 -2.69
N CYS A 17 20.62 -22.00 -2.55
CA CYS A 17 19.23 -22.23 -2.20
C CYS A 17 18.34 -21.75 -3.35
N MET A 18 17.23 -22.45 -3.59
CA MET A 18 16.22 -22.08 -4.58
C MET A 18 14.84 -22.08 -3.91
N LEU A 19 14.25 -20.90 -3.76
CA LEU A 19 12.84 -20.77 -3.46
C LEU A 19 12.06 -20.97 -4.76
N LYS A 20 11.01 -21.79 -4.70
CA LYS A 20 10.07 -22.01 -5.80
C LYS A 20 8.66 -21.72 -5.28
N GLY A 21 7.99 -20.77 -5.92
CA GLY A 21 6.63 -20.39 -5.60
C GLY A 21 5.69 -21.57 -5.82
N VAL A 22 4.77 -21.73 -4.89
CA VAL A 22 3.73 -22.76 -4.93
C VAL A 22 2.41 -22.07 -5.23
N VAL A 23 1.84 -22.35 -6.40
CA VAL A 23 0.52 -21.83 -6.80
C VAL A 23 -0.51 -22.95 -6.61
N ASN A 24 -1.61 -22.66 -5.91
CA ASN A 24 -2.78 -23.54 -5.78
C ASN A 24 -2.58 -24.92 -5.12
N MET A 25 -1.64 -25.08 -4.16
CA MET A 25 -1.53 -26.35 -3.39
C MET A 25 -2.52 -26.47 -2.22
N VAL A 26 -3.17 -25.38 -1.80
CA VAL A 26 -4.14 -25.45 -0.72
C VAL A 26 -5.48 -25.90 -1.28
N LYS A 27 -5.86 -27.15 -0.96
CA LYS A 27 -7.17 -27.71 -1.31
C LYS A 27 -8.02 -27.80 -0.06
N MET A 28 -9.29 -27.42 -0.18
CA MET A 28 -10.26 -27.69 0.87
C MET A 28 -10.45 -29.21 0.99
N VAL A 29 -10.49 -29.70 2.22
CA VAL A 29 -10.67 -31.12 2.53
C VAL A 29 -11.87 -31.27 3.45
N GLU A 30 -12.76 -32.22 3.14
CA GLU A 30 -13.87 -32.57 4.02
C GLU A 30 -13.38 -33.23 5.31
N ALA A 31 -14.06 -32.95 6.42
CA ALA A 31 -13.70 -33.51 7.73
C ALA A 31 -13.63 -35.04 7.75
N LYS A 32 -14.51 -35.74 7.02
CA LYS A 32 -14.51 -37.21 6.91
C LYS A 32 -13.23 -37.74 6.27
N ARG A 33 -12.70 -37.03 5.27
CA ARG A 33 -11.44 -37.40 4.60
C ARG A 33 -10.24 -37.17 5.51
N LEU A 34 -10.28 -36.10 6.30
CA LEU A 34 -9.27 -35.82 7.33
C LEU A 34 -9.26 -36.91 8.41
N ASP A 35 -10.43 -37.32 8.91
CA ASP A 35 -10.58 -38.40 9.89
C ASP A 35 -10.01 -39.73 9.36
N LYS A 36 -10.28 -40.06 8.09
CA LYS A 36 -9.69 -41.23 7.44
C LYS A 36 -8.15 -41.16 7.36
N MET A 37 -7.59 -39.98 7.10
CA MET A 37 -6.13 -39.79 7.05
C MET A 37 -5.49 -40.00 8.43
N VAL A 38 -6.10 -39.48 9.49
CA VAL A 38 -5.62 -39.68 10.87
C VAL A 38 -5.69 -41.15 11.25
N LYS A 39 -6.80 -41.83 10.97
CA LYS A 39 -6.95 -43.28 11.22
C LYS A 39 -5.95 -44.13 10.43
N GLY A 40 -5.49 -43.64 9.28
CA GLY A 40 -4.42 -44.27 8.50
C GLY A 40 -3.01 -44.00 9.01
N GLY A 41 -2.84 -43.38 10.18
CA GLY A 41 -1.53 -43.03 10.74
C GLY A 41 -0.93 -41.73 10.21
N GLY A 42 -1.71 -40.92 9.49
CA GLY A 42 -1.28 -39.61 9.01
C GLY A 42 -1.13 -38.59 10.13
N GLN A 43 -0.03 -37.84 10.13
CA GLN A 43 0.20 -36.74 11.06
C GLN A 43 -0.38 -35.43 10.52
N LEU A 44 -1.03 -34.65 11.39
CA LEU A 44 -1.60 -33.34 11.05
C LEU A 44 -0.84 -32.21 11.73
N PHE A 45 -0.69 -31.09 11.03
CA PHE A 45 -0.14 -29.86 11.56
C PHE A 45 -1.16 -28.73 11.35
N LEU A 46 -1.31 -27.86 12.35
CA LEU A 46 -2.22 -26.72 12.31
C LEU A 46 -1.41 -25.43 12.24
N ILE A 47 -1.64 -24.64 11.19
CA ILE A 47 -1.16 -23.27 11.09
C ILE A 47 -2.36 -22.37 11.33
N ARG A 48 -2.34 -21.60 12.42
CA ARG A 48 -3.35 -20.59 12.72
C ARG A 48 -2.75 -19.22 12.46
N VAL A 49 -3.25 -18.54 11.43
CA VAL A 49 -2.98 -17.11 11.26
C VAL A 49 -3.77 -16.39 12.35
N ARG A 50 -3.06 -15.70 13.25
CA ARG A 50 -3.68 -14.75 14.17
C ARG A 50 -3.49 -13.36 13.58
N PRO A 51 -4.50 -12.47 13.66
CA PRO A 51 -4.22 -11.06 13.50
C PRO A 51 -3.13 -10.73 14.52
N VAL A 52 -2.01 -10.20 14.03
CA VAL A 52 -1.09 -9.50 14.91
C VAL A 52 -1.86 -8.24 15.30
N GLU A 53 -2.44 -8.24 16.50
CA GLU A 53 -2.55 -6.98 17.21
C GLU A 53 -1.10 -6.51 17.30
N GLU A 54 -0.76 -5.50 16.51
CA GLU A 54 0.49 -4.81 16.72
C GLU A 54 0.41 -4.25 18.14
N GLU A 55 0.89 -5.02 19.11
CA GLU A 55 1.60 -4.40 20.21
C GLU A 55 2.72 -3.65 19.51
N VAL A 56 2.43 -2.39 19.18
CA VAL A 56 3.42 -1.40 18.79
C VAL A 56 4.37 -1.41 19.95
N LYS A 57 5.39 -2.26 19.90
CA LYS A 57 6.61 -2.07 20.65
C LYS A 57 7.05 -0.70 20.17
N LYS A 58 6.70 0.32 20.95
CA LYS A 58 7.20 1.69 20.85
C LYS A 58 8.70 1.63 21.15
N VAL A 59 9.45 0.97 20.28
CA VAL A 59 10.88 1.15 20.17
C VAL A 59 11.01 2.01 18.93
N SER A 60 10.63 3.27 19.09
CA SER A 60 10.96 4.31 18.13
C SER A 60 11.96 5.21 18.83
N ILE A 61 13.22 4.81 18.78
CA ILE A 61 14.29 5.81 18.86
C ILE A 61 14.22 6.48 17.49
N VAL A 62 13.48 7.59 17.42
CA VAL A 62 13.50 8.44 16.23
C VAL A 62 14.94 8.99 16.14
N PRO A 63 15.65 8.79 15.02
CA PRO A 63 16.98 9.37 14.84
C PRO A 63 16.95 10.88 15.06
N GLU A 64 17.99 11.43 15.66
CA GLU A 64 18.07 12.85 16.05
C GLU A 64 17.94 13.78 14.84
N GLU A 65 18.43 13.34 13.67
CA GLU A 65 18.30 14.08 12.42
C GLU A 65 16.84 14.21 11.96
N ILE A 66 16.02 13.20 12.21
CA ILE A 66 14.59 13.22 11.86
C ILE A 66 13.81 14.10 12.84
N LEU A 67 14.18 14.07 14.13
CA LEU A 67 13.61 14.99 15.12
C LEU A 67 13.92 16.44 14.75
N ALA A 68 15.17 16.75 14.42
CA ALA A 68 15.60 18.08 14.00
C ALA A 68 14.79 18.61 12.80
N ILE A 69 14.56 17.78 11.77
CA ILE A 69 13.77 18.18 10.59
C ILE A 69 12.29 18.39 10.96
N THR A 70 11.75 17.55 11.84
CA THR A 70 10.35 17.66 12.28
C THR A 70 10.13 18.94 13.08
N GLU A 71 11.10 19.31 13.92
CA GLU A 71 11.11 20.55 14.70
C GLU A 71 11.40 21.80 13.84
N GLU A 72 12.16 21.67 12.76
CA GLU A 72 12.43 22.75 11.81
C GLU A 72 11.19 23.10 10.97
N PHE A 73 10.38 22.10 10.61
CA PHE A 73 9.19 22.29 9.75
C PHE A 73 7.87 21.85 10.40
N PRO A 74 7.51 22.34 11.59
CA PRO A 74 6.32 21.88 12.31
C PRO A 74 5.03 22.22 11.56
N GLN A 75 5.05 23.28 10.73
CA GLN A 75 3.89 23.69 9.93
C GLN A 75 3.54 22.71 8.80
N LEU A 76 4.44 21.82 8.38
CA LEU A 76 4.12 20.80 7.37
C LEU A 76 3.26 19.67 7.94
N PHE A 77 3.24 19.53 9.27
CA PHE A 77 2.58 18.43 9.98
C PHE A 77 1.30 18.86 10.71
N VAL A 78 0.90 20.13 10.59
CA VAL A 78 -0.38 20.61 11.11
C VAL A 78 -1.41 20.67 9.99
N ASP A 79 -2.69 20.53 10.34
CA ASP A 79 -3.76 20.68 9.38
C ASP A 79 -3.75 22.09 8.76
N PRO A 80 -3.78 22.22 7.42
CA PRO A 80 -3.77 23.51 6.76
C PRO A 80 -5.07 24.26 7.07
N LYS A 81 -4.93 25.48 7.62
CA LYS A 81 -6.08 26.32 8.03
C LYS A 81 -6.72 27.12 6.88
N GLY A 82 -6.19 27.00 5.66
CA GLY A 82 -6.63 27.80 4.52
C GLY A 82 -5.91 27.41 3.25
N LEU A 83 -6.18 28.17 2.18
CA LEU A 83 -5.51 27.98 0.90
C LEU A 83 -4.02 28.32 1.02
N PRO A 84 -3.14 27.61 0.28
CA PRO A 84 -1.75 28.00 0.17
C PRO A 84 -1.61 29.44 -0.35
N PRO A 85 -0.55 30.16 0.04
CA PRO A 85 -0.28 31.48 -0.52
C PRO A 85 -0.06 31.40 -2.04
N SER A 86 -0.39 32.49 -2.73
CA SER A 86 -0.05 32.66 -4.16
C SER A 86 1.46 32.47 -4.36
N ARG A 87 1.83 31.75 -5.42
CA ARG A 87 3.23 31.57 -5.82
C ARG A 87 3.68 32.69 -6.75
N GLY A 88 2.88 33.74 -6.89
CA GLY A 88 3.16 34.96 -7.65
C GLY A 88 3.50 34.66 -9.11
N PRO A 89 4.75 34.84 -9.57
CA PRO A 89 5.15 34.54 -10.94
C PRO A 89 4.94 33.10 -11.38
N PHE A 90 4.89 32.14 -10.43
CA PHE A 90 4.72 30.72 -10.71
C PHE A 90 3.26 30.26 -10.71
N ASP A 91 2.31 31.16 -10.42
CA ASP A 91 0.90 30.83 -10.58
C ASP A 91 0.62 30.62 -12.07
N HIS A 92 0.05 29.46 -12.40
CA HIS A 92 -0.26 29.11 -13.78
C HIS A 92 -1.22 30.14 -14.39
N LYS A 93 -0.85 30.68 -15.54
CA LYS A 93 -1.69 31.57 -16.34
C LYS A 93 -2.12 30.85 -17.60
N ILE A 94 -3.38 31.02 -17.98
CA ILE A 94 -3.88 30.58 -19.28
C ILE A 94 -3.77 31.79 -20.21
N PRO A 95 -2.74 31.88 -21.08
CA PRO A 95 -2.66 32.95 -22.06
C PRO A 95 -3.82 32.81 -23.04
N LEU A 96 -4.51 33.92 -23.30
CA LEU A 96 -5.60 33.97 -24.26
C LEU A 96 -5.05 34.31 -25.64
N GLU A 97 -5.62 33.69 -26.67
CA GLU A 97 -5.36 34.07 -28.05
C GLU A 97 -5.80 35.52 -28.30
N VAL A 98 -5.05 36.21 -29.17
CA VAL A 98 -5.37 37.58 -29.59
C VAL A 98 -6.75 37.57 -30.25
N SER A 99 -7.62 38.52 -29.90
CA SER A 99 -9.04 38.63 -30.34
C SER A 99 -10.03 37.61 -29.75
N SER A 100 -9.64 36.85 -28.73
CA SER A 100 -10.59 36.01 -27.99
C SER A 100 -11.62 36.86 -27.23
N ASN A 101 -12.89 36.44 -27.31
CA ASN A 101 -14.00 37.07 -26.59
C ASN A 101 -14.47 36.15 -25.46
N ALA A 102 -14.84 36.73 -24.32
CA ALA A 102 -15.45 35.98 -23.23
C ALA A 102 -16.78 35.37 -23.67
N MET A 103 -16.93 34.05 -23.52
CA MET A 103 -18.20 33.38 -23.79
C MET A 103 -19.00 33.19 -22.50
N ASN A 104 -20.28 33.54 -22.55
CA ASN A 104 -21.25 33.26 -21.48
C ASN A 104 -22.24 32.21 -21.96
N LEU A 105 -21.99 30.94 -21.61
CA LEU A 105 -22.86 29.82 -21.95
C LEU A 105 -23.76 29.49 -20.75
N ARG A 106 -25.07 29.30 -20.99
CA ARG A 106 -25.98 28.85 -19.93
C ARG A 106 -25.63 27.41 -19.56
N PRO A 107 -25.45 27.08 -18.26
CA PRO A 107 -25.26 25.71 -17.82
C PRO A 107 -26.40 24.81 -18.31
N TYR A 108 -26.06 23.59 -18.70
CA TYR A 108 -27.06 22.59 -19.07
C TYR A 108 -27.92 22.24 -17.85
N LYS A 109 -29.23 22.08 -18.06
CA LYS A 109 -30.14 21.58 -17.03
C LYS A 109 -29.89 20.08 -16.83
N ASN A 110 -29.24 19.71 -15.74
CA ASN A 110 -29.14 18.31 -15.30
C ASN A 110 -30.35 17.97 -14.40
N ALA A 111 -30.85 16.73 -14.51
CA ALA A 111 -32.09 16.29 -13.87
C ALA A 111 -32.02 16.05 -12.35
N TRP A 112 -31.02 16.62 -11.65
CA TRP A 112 -30.73 16.35 -10.23
C TRP A 112 -30.60 17.61 -9.38
N ALA A 113 -30.97 18.78 -9.90
CA ALA A 113 -31.09 19.97 -9.07
C ALA A 113 -32.40 19.87 -8.27
N ILE A 114 -32.30 19.42 -7.02
CA ILE A 114 -33.32 19.54 -5.97
C ILE A 114 -33.39 21.01 -5.52
#